data_AF-X6LQF4-F1
#
_entry.id   AF-X6LQF4-F1
#
_cell.length_a   1.000
_cell.length_b   1.000
_cell.length_c   1.000
_cell.angle_alpha   90.00
_cell.angle_beta   90.00
_cell.angle_gamma   90.00
#
_symmetry.space_group_name_H-M   'P 1'
#
loop_
_entity.id
_entity.type
_entity.pdbx_description
1 polymer ?
#
loop_
_entity_poly.entity_id
_entity_poly.type
_entity_poly.pdbx_seq_one_letter_code
_entity_poly.pdbx_strand_id
1 'polypeptide(L)'
;MNTSDDITLTKINDIICEWNDDKEIAKIAKRYKPHLSIGILRPPQLFEKSNAEIDSNISLKMANFVFEQLCSFTPGYAKDKETKMTTNEKEKAKEKEQAIYVVLYEYYKQNVIGGKNPASCGDFALLLQESREQEMEDDIAISQALETYIPLEGNNYAHEDK
;
A
#
# COMPACT_ATOMS: atom_id res chain seq x y z
N MET A 1 22.84 8.69 9.13
CA MET A 1 21.79 8.37 8.15
C MET A 1 20.56 7.99 8.96
N ASN A 2 19.47 8.75 8.86
CA ASN A 2 18.23 8.43 9.57
C ASN A 2 17.62 7.17 8.95
N THR A 3 17.14 6.24 9.77
CA THR A 3 16.44 5.05 9.28
C THR A 3 15.03 5.41 8.81
N SER A 4 14.39 4.54 8.02
CA SER A 4 13.01 4.74 7.54
C SER A 4 12.02 4.92 8.71
N ASP A 5 12.28 4.22 9.80
CA ASP A 5 11.52 4.31 11.05
C ASP A 5 11.66 5.70 11.67
N ASP A 6 12.89 6.22 11.79
CA ASP A 6 13.16 7.56 12.33
C ASP A 6 12.47 8.66 11.54
N ILE A 7 12.46 8.55 10.20
CA ILE A 7 11.80 9.51 9.31
C ILE A 7 10.30 9.50 9.54
N THR A 8 9.71 8.31 9.71
CA THR A 8 8.27 8.15 9.94
C THR A 8 7.87 8.72 11.30
N LEU A 9 8.64 8.41 12.35
CA LEU A 9 8.43 8.95 13.70
C LEU A 9 8.57 10.47 13.73
N THR A 10 9.55 11.02 13.01
CA THR A 10 9.72 12.47 12.88
C THR A 10 8.48 13.11 12.24
N LYS A 11 7.98 12.57 11.12
CA LYS A 11 6.75 13.08 10.49
C LYS A 11 5.54 13.03 11.41
N ILE A 12 5.37 11.95 12.18
CA ILE A 12 4.28 11.82 13.15
C ILE A 12 4.42 12.88 14.25
N ASN A 13 5.63 13.05 14.80
CA ASN A 13 5.91 14.08 15.80
C ASN A 13 5.65 15.49 15.26
N ASP A 14 6.05 15.79 14.03
CA ASP A 14 5.83 17.10 13.40
C ASP A 14 4.33 17.41 13.25
N ILE A 15 3.50 16.40 12.94
CA ILE A 15 2.04 16.53 12.87
C ILE A 15 1.43 16.76 14.27
N ILE A 16 1.89 16.00 15.28
CA ILE A 16 1.37 16.10 16.65
C ILE A 16 1.71 17.46 17.25
N CYS A 17 2.98 17.86 17.17
CA CYS A 17 3.54 19.07 17.76
C CYS A 17 3.28 20.35 16.94
N GLU A 18 2.55 20.27 15.83
CA GLU A 18 2.24 21.41 14.96
C GLU A 18 3.48 22.11 14.38
N TRP A 19 4.54 21.33 14.14
CA TRP A 19 5.70 21.86 13.39
C TRP A 19 5.41 21.88 11.88
N ASN A 20 4.47 21.07 11.42
CA ASN A 20 3.90 21.17 10.08
C ASN A 20 2.76 22.20 10.03
N ASP A 21 2.68 22.94 8.92
CA ASP A 21 1.58 23.88 8.66
C ASP A 21 0.23 23.13 8.64
N ASP A 22 -0.79 23.69 9.30
CA ASP A 22 -2.18 23.23 9.26
C ASP A 22 -2.64 22.91 7.83
N LYS A 23 -2.22 23.71 6.84
CA LYS A 23 -2.55 23.47 5.42
C LYS A 23 -1.92 22.18 4.87
N GLU A 24 -0.69 21.87 5.28
CA GLU A 24 0.00 20.64 4.89
C GLU A 24 -0.65 19.43 5.57
N ILE A 25 -0.95 19.53 6.87
CA ILE A 25 -1.67 18.49 7.62
C ILE A 25 -3.02 18.19 6.95
N ALA A 26 -3.80 19.22 6.62
CA ALA A 26 -5.07 19.06 5.91
C ALA A 26 -4.90 18.43 4.53
N LYS A 27 -3.83 18.75 3.78
CA LYS A 27 -3.53 18.13 2.49
C LYS A 27 -3.20 16.63 2.62
N ILE A 28 -2.47 16.24 3.66
CA ILE A 28 -2.20 14.84 3.96
C ILE A 28 -3.50 14.13 4.37
N ALA A 29 -4.26 14.73 5.29
CA ALA A 29 -5.53 14.21 5.79
C ALA A 29 -6.56 13.96 4.67
N LYS A 30 -6.61 14.81 3.63
CA LYS A 30 -7.48 14.60 2.46
C LYS A 30 -7.25 13.28 1.72
N ARG A 31 -6.08 12.66 1.87
CA ARG A 31 -5.77 11.36 1.27
C ARG A 31 -6.26 10.18 2.12
N TYR A 32 -6.74 10.46 3.33
CA TYR A 32 -7.29 9.44 4.22
C TYR A 32 -8.45 8.70 3.57
N LYS A 33 -8.40 7.37 3.65
CA LYS A 33 -9.52 6.49 3.33
C LYS A 33 -9.66 5.49 4.49
N PRO A 34 -10.89 5.19 4.94
CA PRO A 34 -11.10 4.17 5.97
C PRO A 34 -10.56 2.80 5.56
N HIS A 35 -10.02 2.03 6.50
CA HIS A 35 -9.46 0.70 6.24
C HIS A 35 -10.44 -0.25 5.54
N LEU A 36 -11.74 -0.20 5.89
CA LEU A 36 -12.79 -0.99 5.24
C LEU A 36 -12.97 -0.65 3.76
N SER A 37 -12.77 0.62 3.39
CA SER A 37 -12.87 1.07 1.99
C SER A 37 -11.63 0.73 1.18
N ILE A 38 -10.46 0.71 1.83
CA ILE A 38 -9.18 0.35 1.19
C ILE A 38 -9.07 -1.17 1.04
N GLY A 39 -9.54 -1.94 2.02
CA GLY A 39 -9.32 -3.38 2.12
C GLY A 39 -7.85 -3.69 2.36
N ILE A 40 -7.28 -3.24 3.49
CA ILE A 40 -5.86 -3.45 3.80
C ILE A 40 -5.58 -4.95 3.92
N LEU A 41 -4.60 -5.43 3.16
CA LEU A 41 -4.21 -6.84 3.15
C LEU A 41 -3.25 -7.13 4.29
N ARG A 42 -3.37 -8.30 4.92
CA ARG A 42 -2.46 -8.73 5.98
C ARG A 42 -1.06 -9.00 5.41
N PRO A 43 0.03 -8.60 6.09
CA PRO A 43 1.39 -8.87 5.62
C PRO A 43 1.67 -10.37 5.47
N PRO A 44 2.28 -10.82 4.37
CA PRO A 44 2.63 -12.23 4.17
C PRO A 44 3.55 -12.78 5.26
N GLN A 45 4.46 -11.96 5.78
CA GLN A 45 5.39 -12.35 6.85
C GLN A 45 4.72 -12.68 8.20
N LEU A 46 3.44 -12.32 8.37
CA LEU A 46 2.64 -12.65 9.55
C LEU A 46 1.73 -13.87 9.32
N PHE A 47 1.72 -14.44 8.13
CA PHE A 47 0.91 -15.60 7.80
C PHE A 47 1.43 -16.83 8.58
N GLU A 48 0.51 -17.57 9.21
CA GLU A 48 0.79 -18.77 10.03
C GLU A 48 1.76 -18.58 11.20
N LYS A 49 2.10 -17.34 11.57
CA LYS A 49 2.93 -17.06 12.75
C LYS A 49 2.09 -17.05 14.02
N SER A 50 2.57 -17.77 15.03
CA SER A 50 2.04 -17.71 16.38
C SER A 50 2.43 -16.39 17.06
N ASN A 51 1.66 -15.95 18.06
CA ASN A 51 1.95 -14.72 18.80
C ASN A 51 3.35 -14.75 19.47
N ALA A 52 3.79 -15.92 19.95
CA ALA A 52 5.12 -16.06 20.55
C ALA A 52 6.25 -15.83 19.52
N GLU A 53 6.09 -16.32 18.29
CA GLU A 53 7.05 -16.06 17.22
C GLU A 53 7.07 -14.58 16.83
N ILE A 54 5.88 -13.96 16.71
CA ILE A 54 5.76 -12.52 16.43
C ILE A 54 6.45 -11.70 17.53
N ASP A 55 6.22 -12.02 18.80
CA ASP A 55 6.79 -11.28 19.93
C ASP A 55 8.30 -11.44 20.05
N SER A 56 8.85 -12.57 19.61
CA SER A 56 10.29 -12.85 19.64
C SER A 56 11.09 -12.09 18.57
N ASN A 57 10.43 -11.55 17.54
CA ASN A 57 11.07 -10.87 16.42
C ASN A 57 10.57 -9.42 16.30
N ILE A 58 11.47 -8.45 16.46
CA ILE A 58 11.14 -7.02 16.45
C ILE A 58 10.46 -6.59 15.14
N SER A 59 10.94 -7.06 13.99
CA SER A 59 10.37 -6.72 12.68
C SER A 59 8.95 -7.29 12.51
N LEU A 60 8.70 -8.53 12.95
CA LEU A 60 7.36 -9.12 12.92
C LEU A 60 6.42 -8.41 13.89
N LYS A 61 6.89 -8.09 15.10
CA LYS A 61 6.14 -7.34 16.09
C LYS A 61 5.74 -5.96 15.56
N MET A 62 6.66 -5.26 14.89
CA MET A 62 6.39 -3.97 14.27
C MET A 62 5.37 -4.10 13.13
N ALA A 63 5.55 -5.08 12.25
CA ALA A 63 4.59 -5.34 11.17
C ALA A 63 3.18 -5.63 11.70
N ASN A 64 3.07 -6.45 12.75
CA ASN A 64 1.79 -6.78 13.37
C ASN A 64 1.16 -5.55 14.03
N PHE A 65 1.95 -4.80 14.81
CA PHE A 65 1.51 -3.57 15.44
C PHE A 65 0.95 -2.57 14.42
N VAL A 66 1.71 -2.27 13.36
CA VAL A 66 1.30 -1.32 12.33
C VAL A 66 0.02 -1.80 11.62
N PHE A 67 -0.05 -3.09 11.27
CA PHE A 67 -1.25 -3.67 10.64
C PHE A 67 -2.49 -3.54 11.54
N GLU A 68 -2.37 -3.90 12.82
CA GLU A 68 -3.47 -3.79 13.80
C GLU A 68 -3.91 -2.35 14.01
N GLN A 69 -2.96 -1.41 14.12
CA GLN A 69 -3.29 0.02 14.23
C GLN A 69 -4.06 0.48 12.98
N LEU A 70 -3.63 0.12 11.78
CA LEU A 70 -4.33 0.51 10.55
C LEU A 70 -5.74 -0.08 10.43
N CYS A 71 -5.99 -1.25 11.01
CA CYS A 71 -7.30 -1.91 10.97
C CYS A 71 -8.25 -1.47 12.09
N SER A 72 -7.72 -1.03 13.24
CA SER A 72 -8.53 -0.64 14.40
C SER A 72 -8.72 0.87 14.56
N PHE A 73 -7.81 1.67 14.00
CA PHE A 73 -7.82 3.11 14.19
C PHE A 73 -8.99 3.79 13.46
N THR A 74 -9.78 4.54 14.22
CA THR A 74 -10.91 5.32 13.73
C THR A 74 -10.70 6.80 14.11
N PRO A 75 -10.29 7.67 13.17
CA PRO A 75 -10.11 9.10 13.44
C PRO A 75 -11.42 9.75 13.91
N GLY A 76 -11.34 10.55 14.98
CA GLY A 76 -12.45 11.25 15.62
C GLY A 76 -13.07 10.50 16.80
N TYR A 77 -12.70 9.24 17.04
CA TYR A 77 -13.36 8.39 18.05
C TYR A 77 -13.12 8.85 19.50
N ALA A 78 -12.00 9.52 19.80
CA ALA A 78 -11.70 10.01 21.15
C ALA A 78 -12.62 11.17 21.61
N LYS A 79 -13.45 11.73 20.72
CA LYS A 79 -14.12 13.03 20.93
C LYS A 79 -15.55 12.96 21.43
N ASP A 80 -16.09 11.77 21.63
CA ASP A 80 -17.38 11.58 22.30
C ASP A 80 -17.24 11.70 23.83
N LYS A 81 -16.02 11.73 24.37
CA LYS A 81 -15.74 11.77 25.82
C LYS A 81 -15.24 13.11 26.37
N GLU A 82 -14.79 14.04 25.53
CA GLU A 82 -14.32 15.36 25.97
C GLU A 82 -15.33 16.47 25.65
N THR A 83 -16.10 16.84 26.68
CA THR A 83 -17.21 17.80 26.61
C THR A 83 -16.76 19.26 26.43
N LYS A 84 -15.45 19.56 26.36
CA LYS A 84 -14.91 20.92 26.47
C LYS A 84 -14.15 21.46 25.24
N MET A 85 -13.96 20.67 24.18
CA MET A 85 -13.32 21.16 22.94
C MET A 85 -14.29 21.94 22.05
N THR A 86 -13.81 23.06 21.48
CA THR A 86 -14.53 23.81 20.43
C THR A 86 -14.64 23.00 19.13
N THR A 87 -15.62 23.31 18.28
CA THR A 87 -15.81 22.62 16.99
C THR A 87 -14.55 22.64 16.12
N ASN A 88 -13.87 23.78 16.08
CA ASN A 88 -12.65 23.94 15.28
C ASN A 88 -11.49 23.08 15.81
N GLU A 89 -11.32 22.95 17.13
CA GLU A 89 -10.31 22.06 17.71
C GLU A 89 -10.63 20.58 17.44
N LYS A 90 -11.93 20.22 17.42
CA LYS A 90 -12.37 18.88 17.04
C LYS A 90 -12.08 18.57 15.58
N GLU A 91 -12.22 19.53 14.68
CA GLU A 91 -11.86 19.34 13.28
C GLU A 91 -10.34 19.21 13.12
N LYS A 92 -9.56 20.15 13.69
CA LYS A 92 -8.09 20.13 13.61
C LYS A 92 -7.49 18.82 14.13
N ALA A 93 -7.89 18.37 15.30
CA ALA A 93 -7.33 17.11 15.82
C ALA A 93 -7.79 15.89 15.00
N LYS A 94 -8.96 15.93 14.34
CA LYS A 94 -9.39 14.85 13.44
C LYS A 94 -8.52 14.84 12.19
N GLU A 95 -8.18 16.00 11.64
CA GLU A 95 -7.25 16.12 10.50
C GLU A 95 -5.86 15.60 10.87
N LYS A 96 -5.36 15.90 12.07
CA LYS A 96 -4.09 15.34 12.57
C LYS A 96 -4.13 13.81 12.64
N GLU A 97 -5.16 13.24 13.25
CA GLU A 97 -5.34 11.78 13.34
C GLU A 97 -5.40 11.13 11.95
N GLN A 98 -6.12 11.74 11.01
CA GLN A 98 -6.17 11.29 9.61
C GLN A 98 -4.82 11.39 8.92
N ALA A 99 -4.07 12.47 9.16
CA ALA A 99 -2.74 12.64 8.58
C ALA A 99 -1.75 11.60 9.12
N ILE A 100 -1.77 11.33 10.43
CA ILE A 100 -0.96 10.28 11.07
C ILE A 100 -1.30 8.91 10.46
N TYR A 101 -2.59 8.62 10.27
CA TYR A 101 -3.02 7.38 9.62
C TYR A 101 -2.43 7.24 8.21
N VAL A 102 -2.46 8.29 7.40
CA VAL A 102 -1.91 8.29 6.04
C VAL A 102 -0.39 8.06 6.08
N VAL A 103 0.34 8.71 6.99
CA VAL A 103 1.78 8.50 7.16
C VAL A 103 2.09 7.06 7.57
N LEU A 104 1.31 6.50 8.49
CA LEU A 104 1.47 5.11 8.94
C LEU A 104 1.16 4.11 7.81
N TYR A 105 0.16 4.40 6.97
CA TYR A 105 -0.18 3.58 5.81
C TYR A 105 0.89 3.64 4.72
N GLU A 106 1.50 4.81 4.48
CA GLU A 106 2.66 4.94 3.59
C GLU A 106 3.85 4.12 4.11
N TYR A 107 4.12 4.18 5.41
CA TYR A 107 5.16 3.36 6.04
C TYR A 107 4.89 1.87 5.85
N TYR A 108 3.66 1.42 6.09
CA TYR A 108 3.23 0.04 5.92
C TYR A 108 3.47 -0.47 4.49
N LYS A 109 3.07 0.33 3.49
CA LYS A 109 3.29 0.01 2.07
C LYS A 109 4.77 -0.17 1.74
N GLN A 110 5.62 0.76 2.19
CA GLN A 110 7.02 0.78 1.79
C GLN A 110 7.88 -0.23 2.57
N ASN A 111 7.65 -0.36 3.88
CA ASN A 111 8.57 -1.06 4.78
C ASN A 111 8.03 -2.41 5.28
N VAL A 112 6.71 -2.61 5.31
CA VAL A 112 6.11 -3.88 5.75
C VAL A 112 5.76 -4.76 4.56
N ILE A 113 5.02 -4.23 3.58
CA ILE A 113 4.62 -4.98 2.39
C ILE A 113 5.73 -5.04 1.34
N GLY A 114 6.52 -3.97 1.25
CA GLY A 114 7.52 -3.76 0.21
C GLY A 114 6.86 -3.20 -1.05
N GLY A 115 7.33 -2.06 -1.53
CA GLY A 115 6.62 -1.20 -2.50
C GLY A 115 6.19 -1.80 -3.85
N LYS A 116 6.57 -3.05 -4.15
CA LYS A 116 6.12 -3.80 -5.34
C LYS A 116 4.89 -4.68 -5.08
N ASN A 117 4.62 -5.02 -3.82
CA ASN A 117 3.51 -5.90 -3.46
C ASN A 117 2.25 -5.05 -3.16
N PRO A 118 1.06 -5.54 -3.50
CA PRO A 118 -0.19 -4.86 -3.20
C PRO A 118 -0.43 -4.86 -1.69
N ALA A 119 -0.61 -3.66 -1.12
CA ALA A 119 -0.89 -3.52 0.32
C ALA A 119 -2.39 -3.51 0.63
N SER A 120 -3.22 -3.45 -0.42
CA SER A 120 -4.68 -3.37 -0.32
C SER A 120 -5.37 -4.10 -1.47
N CYS A 121 -6.64 -4.44 -1.26
CA CYS A 121 -7.51 -4.96 -2.32
C CYS A 121 -7.60 -3.97 -3.50
N GLY A 122 -7.56 -2.66 -3.23
CA GLY A 122 -7.53 -1.64 -4.27
C GLY A 122 -6.26 -1.71 -5.13
N ASP A 123 -5.08 -1.86 -4.51
CA ASP A 123 -3.83 -2.05 -5.24
C ASP A 123 -3.86 -3.35 -6.07
N PHE A 124 -4.42 -4.43 -5.50
CA PHE A 124 -4.55 -5.72 -6.18
C PHE A 124 -5.48 -5.65 -7.40
N ALA A 125 -6.62 -4.97 -7.27
CA ALA A 125 -7.57 -4.78 -8.37
C ALA A 125 -6.96 -3.97 -9.52
N LEU A 126 -6.16 -2.94 -9.19
CA LEU A 126 -5.44 -2.15 -10.19
C LEU A 126 -4.43 -3.02 -10.96
N LEU A 127 -3.64 -3.83 -10.26
CA LEU A 127 -2.69 -4.76 -10.89
C LEU A 127 -3.38 -5.76 -11.81
N LEU A 128 -4.53 -6.31 -11.39
CA LEU A 128 -5.30 -7.23 -12.23
C LEU A 128 -5.86 -6.54 -13.47
N GLN A 129 -6.29 -5.28 -13.35
CA GLN A 129 -6.77 -4.51 -14.48
C GLN A 129 -5.64 -4.25 -15.50
N GLU A 130 -4.48 -3.79 -15.03
CA GLU A 130 -3.31 -3.55 -15.88
C GLU A 130 -2.85 -4.84 -16.57
N SER A 131 -2.83 -5.96 -15.84
CA SER A 131 -2.47 -7.27 -16.40
C SER A 131 -3.43 -7.71 -17.50
N ARG A 132 -4.73 -7.45 -17.34
CA ARG A 132 -5.75 -7.77 -18.35
C ARG A 132 -5.57 -6.90 -19.60
N GLU A 133 -5.26 -5.62 -19.44
CA GLU A 133 -4.99 -4.72 -20.56
C GLU A 133 -3.77 -5.20 -21.37
N GLN A 134 -2.69 -5.60 -20.69
CA GLN A 134 -1.51 -6.17 -21.34
C GLN A 134 -1.80 -7.49 -22.07
N GLU A 135 -2.56 -8.39 -21.45
CA GLU A 135 -2.94 -9.68 -22.07
C GLU A 135 -3.68 -9.46 -23.41
N MET A 136 -4.59 -8.47 -23.47
CA MET A 136 -5.27 -8.14 -24.72
C MET A 136 -4.33 -7.58 -25.79
N GLU A 137 -3.33 -6.77 -25.41
CA GLU A 137 -2.32 -6.26 -26.35
C GLU A 137 -1.45 -7.39 -26.91
N ASP A 138 -1.04 -8.33 -26.06
CA ASP A 138 -0.24 -9.50 -26.44
C ASP A 138 -1.03 -10.41 -27.40
N ASP A 139 -2.32 -10.65 -27.12
CA ASP A 139 -3.21 -11.43 -27.99
C ASP A 139 -3.37 -10.79 -29.39
N ILE A 140 -3.49 -9.46 -29.44
CA ILE A 140 -3.53 -8.71 -30.70
C ILE A 140 -2.21 -8.88 -31.46
N ALA A 141 -1.07 -8.75 -30.77
CA ALA A 141 0.25 -8.88 -31.38
C ALA A 141 0.49 -10.30 -31.93
N ILE A 142 0.10 -11.34 -31.19
CA ILE A 142 0.18 -12.73 -31.64
C ILE A 142 -0.71 -12.95 -32.86
N SER A 143 -1.94 -12.42 -32.85
CA SER A 143 -2.87 -12.56 -33.97
C SER A 143 -2.30 -11.92 -35.25
N GLN A 144 -1.72 -10.73 -35.15
CA GLN A 144 -1.04 -10.05 -36.27
C GLN A 144 0.20 -10.81 -36.75
N ALA A 145 0.98 -11.39 -35.83
CA ALA A 145 2.14 -12.21 -36.17
C ALA A 145 1.71 -13.48 -36.93
N LEU A 146 0.60 -14.10 -36.55
CA LEU A 146 0.05 -15.27 -37.23
C LEU A 146 -0.50 -14.95 -38.63
N GLU A 147 -1.12 -13.78 -38.83
CA GLU A 147 -1.58 -13.33 -40.15
C GLU A 147 -0.42 -13.13 -41.14
N THR A 148 0.74 -12.71 -40.64
CA THR A 148 1.95 -12.51 -41.45
C THR A 148 2.87 -13.73 -41.48
N TYR A 149 2.51 -14.80 -40.76
CA TYR A 149 3.27 -16.03 -40.73
C TYR A 149 3.14 -16.78 -42.05
N ILE A 150 4.25 -16.92 -42.76
CA ILE A 150 4.37 -17.78 -43.93
C ILE A 150 5.03 -19.08 -43.46
N PRO A 151 4.30 -20.20 -43.39
CA PRO A 151 4.89 -21.49 -43.03
C PRO A 151 6.00 -21.84 -44.03
N LEU A 152 7.19 -22.15 -43.53
CA LEU A 152 8.23 -22.73 -44.36
C LEU A 152 7.79 -24.16 -44.69
N GLU A 153 7.37 -24.39 -45.94
CA GLU A 153 7.29 -25.76 -46.45
C GLU A 153 8.72 -26.31 -46.51
N GLY A 154 8.97 -27.35 -45.72
CA GLY A 154 10.21 -28.12 -45.80
C GLY A 154 10.31 -28.71 -47.20
N ASN A 155 11.21 -28.18 -48.01
CA ASN A 155 11.48 -28.77 -49.31
C ASN A 155 12.18 -30.14 -49.07
N ASN A 156 11.78 -31.19 -49.78
CA ASN A 156 12.36 -32.54 -49.65
C ASN A 156 13.70 -32.65 -50.40
N TYR A 157 14.44 -31.56 -50.58
CA TYR A 157 15.69 -31.64 -51.32
C TYR A 157 16.73 -32.29 -50.42
N ALA A 158 17.30 -33.39 -50.89
CA ALA A 158 18.42 -34.03 -50.22
C ALA A 158 19.54 -32.98 -50.07
N HIS A 159 20.02 -32.81 -48.83
CA HIS A 159 21.16 -31.96 -48.55
C HIS A 159 22.38 -32.62 -49.19
N GLU A 160 22.80 -32.14 -50.37
CA GLU A 160 24.07 -32.56 -50.96
C GLU A 160 25.20 -31.86 -50.21
N ASP A 161 25.80 -32.57 -49.25
CA ASP A 161 27.03 -32.15 -48.61
C ASP A 161 28.16 -32.14 -49.66
N LYS A 162 28.78 -30.98 -49.88
CA LYS A 162 30.00 -30.80 -50.67
C LYS A 162 31.23 -30.83 -49.78
#